data_AF-F0X1Z2-F1
#
_entry.id   AF-F0X1Z2-F1
#
_cell.length_a   1.000
_cell.length_b   1.000
_cell.length_c   1.000
_cell.angle_alpha   90.00
_cell.angle_beta   90.00
_cell.angle_gamma   90.00
#
_symmetry.space_group_name_H-M   'P 1'
#
loop_
_entity.id
_entity.type
_entity.pdbx_description
1 polymer ?
#
loop_
_entity_poly.entity_id
_entity_poly.type
_entity_poly.pdbx_seq_one_letter_code
_entity_poly.pdbx_strand_id
1 'polypeptide(L)'
;MHRMGVRNQEIAIIHNEPIQKPALVDAYRITSDAIHESLRKIDFDKLQSLSRSFQKIVKIDNLDQFSSLIRLQLDKNILQEISSIPHFTRLQWPDLSYSNITSIKVLLTLVNLTDLRLFSNQITRLDNLDTLQKLHVGPYLLKG
;
A
#
# COMPACT_ATOMS: atom_id res chain seq x y z
N MET A 1 13.61 -5.70 37.97
CA MET A 1 13.75 -4.44 37.22
C MET A 1 14.51 -4.73 35.93
N HIS A 2 13.93 -4.44 34.77
CA HIS A 2 14.54 -3.81 33.59
C HIS A 2 13.40 -3.52 32.56
N ARG A 3 13.49 -2.41 31.82
CA ARG A 3 12.41 -1.86 30.96
C ARG A 3 12.74 -2.03 29.46
N MET A 4 11.74 -1.67 28.64
CA MET A 4 11.73 -1.55 27.16
C MET A 4 11.40 -2.88 26.46
N GLY A 5 10.46 -2.96 25.50
CA GLY A 5 10.02 -1.96 24.53
C GLY A 5 10.84 -2.17 23.26
N VAL A 6 10.29 -2.50 22.09
CA VAL A 6 9.11 -1.90 21.41
C VAL A 6 8.20 -3.01 20.82
N ARG A 7 6.91 -2.71 20.61
CA ARG A 7 5.98 -3.63 19.91
C ARG A 7 6.36 -3.76 18.43
N ASN A 8 6.44 -4.98 17.90
CA ASN A 8 6.69 -5.23 16.46
C ASN A 8 5.74 -4.39 15.57
N GLN A 9 6.32 -3.46 14.81
CA GLN A 9 5.66 -2.72 13.74
C GLN A 9 6.11 -3.32 12.41
N GLU A 10 5.17 -3.77 11.59
CA GLU A 10 5.49 -4.35 10.28
C GLU A 10 5.64 -3.22 9.24
N ILE A 11 6.79 -3.16 8.58
CA ILE A 11 7.04 -2.16 7.52
C ILE A 11 6.72 -2.83 6.18
N ALA A 12 5.86 -2.24 5.33
CA ALA A 12 5.69 -2.73 3.96
C ALA A 12 6.78 -2.20 3.02
N ILE A 13 8.03 -2.52 3.34
CA ILE A 13 9.11 -2.53 2.34
C ILE A 13 8.88 -3.77 1.47
N ILE A 14 8.13 -3.66 0.35
CA ILE A 14 7.92 -4.78 -0.58
C ILE A 14 9.16 -4.98 -1.49
N HIS A 15 10.33 -4.83 -0.88
CA HIS A 15 11.63 -5.41 -1.22
C HIS A 15 12.63 -5.03 -0.13
N ASN A 16 12.79 -5.87 0.90
CA ASN A 16 13.98 -6.72 1.02
C ASN A 16 13.80 -7.70 2.22
N GLU A 17 13.44 -8.96 1.95
CA GLU A 17 12.77 -9.90 2.89
C GLU A 17 11.33 -9.46 3.30
N PRO A 18 11.15 -8.67 4.37
CA PRO A 18 10.67 -9.13 5.68
C PRO A 18 9.19 -9.59 5.69
N ILE A 19 8.45 -9.23 4.64
CA ILE A 19 7.00 -9.42 4.48
C ILE A 19 6.66 -10.71 3.75
N GLN A 20 7.58 -11.18 2.89
CA GLN A 20 7.36 -12.39 2.09
C GLN A 20 7.30 -13.64 2.98
N LYS A 21 8.04 -13.67 4.10
CA LYS A 21 8.02 -14.81 5.03
C LYS A 21 6.71 -14.93 5.83
N PRO A 22 6.32 -13.99 6.71
CA PRO A 22 5.22 -14.23 7.65
C PRO A 22 3.89 -14.54 6.93
N ALA A 23 3.50 -13.68 5.99
CA ALA A 23 2.21 -13.77 5.32
C ALA A 23 2.05 -14.96 4.36
N LEU A 24 3.15 -15.57 3.88
CA LEU A 24 3.10 -16.78 3.05
C LEU A 24 3.31 -18.06 3.86
N VAL A 25 4.08 -18.02 4.96
CA VAL A 25 4.19 -19.14 5.91
C VAL A 25 2.81 -19.46 6.51
N ASP A 26 2.07 -18.46 6.96
CA ASP A 26 0.74 -18.66 7.57
C ASP A 26 -0.32 -19.09 6.54
N ALA A 27 -0.26 -18.56 5.31
CA ALA A 27 -1.22 -18.87 4.26
C ALA A 27 -1.02 -20.26 3.61
N TYR A 28 0.21 -20.79 3.59
CA TYR A 28 0.54 -22.03 2.87
C TYR A 28 1.19 -23.14 3.72
N ARG A 29 1.56 -22.88 4.99
CA ARG A 29 2.21 -23.85 5.92
C ARG A 29 3.51 -24.47 5.38
N ILE A 30 4.34 -23.70 4.67
CA ILE A 30 5.60 -24.17 4.07
C ILE A 30 6.80 -23.42 4.67
N THR A 31 7.96 -24.05 4.73
CA THR A 31 9.21 -23.49 5.25
C THR A 31 9.80 -22.40 4.35
N SER A 32 10.61 -21.53 4.97
CA SER A 32 11.43 -20.45 4.40
C SER A 32 11.86 -20.67 2.93
N ASP A 33 12.45 -21.82 2.65
CA ASP A 33 13.29 -21.98 1.46
C ASP A 33 12.46 -22.25 0.20
N ALA A 34 11.24 -22.81 0.37
CA ALA A 34 10.27 -23.00 -0.71
C ALA A 34 9.63 -21.67 -1.19
N ILE A 35 9.66 -20.64 -0.35
CA ILE A 35 9.11 -19.31 -0.67
C ILE A 35 9.99 -18.62 -1.72
N HIS A 36 11.32 -18.70 -1.60
CA HIS A 36 12.26 -18.07 -2.54
C HIS A 36 12.16 -18.63 -3.97
N GLU A 37 11.90 -19.93 -4.13
CA GLU A 37 11.71 -20.54 -5.45
C GLU A 37 10.34 -20.18 -6.06
N SER A 38 9.30 -20.05 -5.23
CA SER A 38 7.95 -19.68 -5.66
C SER A 38 7.86 -18.21 -6.12
N LEU A 39 8.55 -17.30 -5.43
CA LEU A 39 8.56 -15.87 -5.76
C LEU A 39 9.24 -15.57 -7.10
N ARG A 40 10.28 -16.33 -7.47
CA ARG A 40 10.96 -16.19 -8.78
C ARG A 40 10.06 -16.53 -9.98
N LYS A 41 8.90 -17.15 -9.76
CA LYS A 41 7.88 -17.42 -10.79
C LYS A 41 6.80 -16.34 -10.89
N ILE A 42 6.78 -15.36 -9.97
CA ILE A 42 5.80 -14.27 -10.01
C ILE A 42 6.31 -13.16 -10.91
N ASP A 43 5.66 -13.01 -12.05
CA ASP A 43 5.86 -11.90 -12.97
C ASP A 43 5.12 -10.66 -12.45
N PHE A 44 5.82 -9.83 -11.67
CA PHE A 44 5.25 -8.63 -11.04
C PHE A 44 4.80 -7.58 -12.06
N ASP A 45 5.42 -7.54 -13.26
CA ASP A 45 5.00 -6.70 -14.38
C ASP A 45 3.66 -7.14 -14.99
N LYS A 46 3.10 -8.30 -14.60
CA LYS A 46 1.74 -8.74 -14.92
C LYS A 46 0.75 -8.59 -13.76
N LEU A 47 1.17 -8.20 -12.57
CA LEU A 47 0.29 -8.11 -11.40
C LEU A 47 -0.60 -6.86 -11.49
N GLN A 48 -1.89 -7.06 -11.74
CA GLN A 48 -2.89 -5.99 -11.86
C GLN A 48 -3.59 -5.62 -10.53
N SER A 49 -3.52 -6.49 -9.52
CA SER A 49 -4.19 -6.28 -8.23
C SER A 49 -3.34 -6.79 -7.07
N LEU A 50 -3.21 -5.97 -6.02
CA LEU A 50 -2.51 -6.31 -4.78
C LEU A 50 -3.39 -5.92 -3.59
N SER A 51 -3.64 -6.86 -2.68
CA SER A 51 -4.41 -6.62 -1.45
C SER A 51 -3.64 -7.13 -0.23
N ARG A 52 -3.43 -6.28 0.77
CA ARG A 52 -2.70 -6.54 2.03
C ARG A 52 -3.30 -5.78 3.21
N SER A 53 -4.61 -5.90 3.39
CA SER A 53 -5.34 -5.33 4.53
C SER A 53 -4.98 -6.00 5.86
N PHE A 54 -5.07 -5.28 6.99
CA PHE A 54 -4.76 -5.81 8.33
C PHE A 54 -3.35 -6.39 8.52
N GLN A 55 -2.32 -5.76 7.94
CA GLN A 55 -0.92 -6.23 8.00
C GLN A 55 -0.03 -5.30 8.83
N LYS A 56 -0.62 -4.41 9.65
CA LYS A 56 0.09 -3.41 10.49
C LYS A 56 1.15 -2.60 9.74
N ILE A 57 0.94 -2.40 8.44
CA ILE A 57 1.90 -1.74 7.55
C ILE A 57 2.07 -0.28 7.96
N VAL A 58 3.29 0.16 8.28
CA VAL A 58 3.58 1.57 8.62
C VAL A 58 3.96 2.46 7.43
N LYS A 59 4.51 1.88 6.36
CA LYS A 59 5.08 2.58 5.20
C LYS A 59 5.01 1.71 3.95
N ILE A 60 4.86 2.33 2.78
CA ILE A 60 5.02 1.73 1.44
C ILE A 60 6.37 2.14 0.85
N ASP A 61 7.17 1.18 0.42
CA ASP A 61 8.41 1.44 -0.33
C ASP A 61 8.74 0.34 -1.36
N ASN A 62 9.61 0.66 -2.32
CA ASN A 62 10.17 -0.23 -3.36
C ASN A 62 9.11 -0.94 -4.26
N LEU A 63 8.09 -0.20 -4.74
CA LEU A 63 6.98 -0.77 -5.54
C LEU A 63 7.18 -0.67 -7.06
N ASP A 64 8.39 -0.39 -7.52
CA ASP A 64 8.67 0.02 -8.90
C ASP A 64 8.43 -1.09 -9.93
N GLN A 65 8.52 -2.36 -9.50
CA GLN A 65 8.22 -3.57 -10.28
C GLN A 65 6.73 -3.81 -10.55
N PHE A 66 5.83 -3.06 -9.90
CA PHE A 66 4.38 -3.23 -10.03
C PHE A 66 3.81 -2.31 -11.12
N SER A 67 4.50 -2.24 -12.25
CA SER A 67 4.23 -1.32 -13.37
C SER A 67 2.82 -1.48 -13.97
N SER A 68 2.26 -2.69 -13.89
CA SER A 68 0.91 -3.05 -14.36
C SER A 68 -0.19 -2.95 -13.31
N LEU A 69 0.08 -2.48 -12.09
CA LEU A 69 -0.91 -2.47 -11.01
C LEU A 69 -2.05 -1.48 -11.30
N ILE A 70 -3.28 -1.98 -11.29
CA ILE A 70 -4.53 -1.22 -11.50
C ILE A 70 -5.28 -1.01 -10.18
N ARG A 71 -5.20 -1.99 -9.26
CA ARG A 71 -5.83 -1.97 -7.94
C ARG A 71 -4.83 -2.22 -6.82
N LEU A 72 -4.86 -1.37 -5.79
CA LEU A 72 -4.06 -1.49 -4.59
C LEU A 72 -4.96 -1.37 -3.36
N GLN A 73 -5.06 -2.41 -2.55
CA GLN A 73 -5.84 -2.40 -1.32
C GLN A 73 -4.91 -2.59 -0.11
N LEU A 74 -4.79 -1.54 0.69
CA LEU A 74 -3.97 -1.51 1.91
C LEU A 74 -4.78 -0.97 3.09
N ASP A 75 -6.10 -1.15 3.09
CA ASP A 75 -6.97 -0.66 4.15
C ASP A 75 -6.67 -1.33 5.51
N LYS A 76 -6.96 -0.62 6.60
CA LYS A 76 -6.81 -1.11 7.98
C LYS A 76 -5.36 -1.50 8.30
N ASN A 77 -4.44 -0.66 7.87
CA ASN A 77 -3.03 -0.66 8.24
C ASN A 77 -2.72 0.54 9.15
N ILE A 78 -1.44 0.85 9.38
CA ILE A 78 -1.00 1.98 10.20
C ILE A 78 -0.07 2.90 9.39
N LEU A 79 -0.38 3.03 8.09
CA LEU A 79 0.36 3.85 7.14
C LEU A 79 0.40 5.30 7.62
N GLN A 80 1.59 5.89 7.71
CA GLN A 80 1.77 7.30 8.09
C GLN A 80 2.20 8.15 6.88
N GLU A 81 3.12 7.59 6.08
CA GLU A 81 3.64 8.21 4.86
C GLU A 81 3.48 7.30 3.64
N ILE A 82 3.51 7.94 2.48
CA ILE A 82 3.55 7.29 1.18
C ILE A 82 4.66 7.98 0.40
N SER A 83 5.76 7.27 0.13
CA SER A 83 6.99 7.86 -0.42
C SER A 83 7.28 7.39 -1.85
N SER A 84 6.99 6.13 -2.17
CA SER A 84 7.39 5.49 -3.45
C SER A 84 6.18 5.04 -4.26
N ILE A 85 5.67 5.95 -5.09
CA ILE A 85 4.45 5.78 -5.90
C ILE A 85 4.53 6.22 -7.39
N PRO A 86 5.45 7.08 -7.88
CA PRO A 86 5.43 7.55 -9.28
C PRO A 86 5.36 6.46 -10.37
N HIS A 87 5.83 5.25 -10.07
CA HIS A 87 5.84 4.11 -10.97
C HIS A 87 4.46 3.48 -11.21
N PHE A 88 3.45 3.81 -10.40
CA PHE A 88 2.06 3.36 -10.52
C PHE A 88 1.27 4.03 -11.65
N THR A 89 1.89 4.17 -12.82
CA THR A 89 1.33 4.85 -14.00
C THR A 89 -0.03 4.32 -14.44
N ARG A 90 -0.38 3.06 -14.11
CA ARG A 90 -1.64 2.40 -14.45
C ARG A 90 -2.64 2.28 -13.29
N LEU A 91 -2.30 2.74 -12.08
CA LEU A 91 -3.13 2.60 -10.90
C LEU A 91 -4.38 3.48 -11.02
N GLN A 92 -5.54 2.85 -10.82
CA GLN A 92 -6.85 3.48 -10.92
C GLN A 92 -7.57 3.50 -9.57
N TRP A 93 -7.28 2.52 -8.71
CA TRP A 93 -8.05 2.22 -7.51
C TRP A 93 -7.13 1.89 -6.31
N PRO A 94 -6.67 2.89 -5.56
CA PRO A 94 -6.07 2.72 -4.23
C PRO A 94 -7.14 2.84 -3.13
N ASP A 95 -7.24 1.80 -2.29
CA ASP A 95 -7.92 1.87 -0.99
C ASP A 95 -6.88 1.89 0.13
N LEU A 96 -6.74 3.06 0.76
CA LEU A 96 -5.82 3.34 1.86
C LEU A 96 -6.59 3.75 3.13
N SER A 97 -7.87 3.34 3.23
CA SER A 97 -8.76 3.70 4.32
C SER A 97 -8.32 3.07 5.66
N TYR A 98 -8.72 3.67 6.79
CA TYR A 98 -8.38 3.21 8.13
C TYR A 98 -6.85 3.10 8.32
N SER A 99 -6.19 4.25 8.34
CA SER A 99 -4.74 4.40 8.51
C SER A 99 -4.41 5.75 9.14
N ASN A 100 -3.13 6.09 9.24
CA ASN A 100 -2.63 7.33 9.87
C ASN A 100 -2.07 8.32 8.84
N ILE A 101 -2.53 8.25 7.58
CA ILE A 101 -1.99 9.09 6.50
C ILE A 101 -2.38 10.54 6.78
N THR A 102 -1.42 11.46 6.69
CA THR A 102 -1.62 12.91 6.90
C THR A 102 -1.56 13.72 5.62
N SER A 103 -0.98 13.18 4.55
CA SER A 103 -0.84 13.84 3.25
C SER A 103 -0.88 12.84 2.09
N ILE A 104 -1.45 13.28 0.97
CA ILE A 104 -1.53 12.50 -0.28
C ILE A 104 -0.71 13.10 -1.42
N LYS A 105 0.22 14.01 -1.14
CA LYS A 105 0.94 14.79 -2.17
C LYS A 105 1.57 13.92 -3.27
N VAL A 106 2.06 12.72 -2.94
CA VAL A 106 2.65 11.78 -3.91
C VAL A 106 1.60 11.18 -4.87
N LEU A 107 0.37 10.97 -4.40
CA LEU A 107 -0.72 10.39 -5.21
C LEU A 107 -1.18 11.34 -6.33
N LEU A 108 -0.94 12.66 -6.19
CA LEU A 108 -1.29 13.68 -7.18
C LEU A 108 -0.57 13.50 -8.53
N THR A 109 0.49 12.68 -8.58
CA THR A 109 1.19 12.31 -9.82
C THR A 109 0.44 11.24 -10.64
N LEU A 110 -0.52 10.55 -10.03
CA LEU A 110 -1.20 9.39 -10.61
C LEU A 110 -2.42 9.81 -11.44
N VAL A 111 -2.19 10.42 -12.61
CA VAL A 111 -3.23 10.94 -13.52
C VAL A 111 -4.27 9.91 -14.02
N ASN A 112 -4.10 8.61 -13.71
CA ASN A 112 -5.02 7.54 -14.02
C ASN A 112 -5.95 7.11 -12.87
N LEU A 113 -5.85 7.72 -11.69
CA LEU A 113 -6.78 7.47 -10.57
C LEU A 113 -8.23 7.78 -10.94
N THR A 114 -9.14 6.86 -10.63
CA THR A 114 -10.60 7.00 -10.88
C THR A 114 -11.44 6.91 -9.61
N ASP A 115 -10.98 6.19 -8.58
CA ASP A 115 -11.60 6.04 -7.25
C ASP A 115 -10.45 6.00 -6.23
N LEU A 116 -10.39 6.99 -5.33
CA LEU A 116 -9.36 7.13 -4.30
C LEU A 116 -10.05 7.13 -2.94
N ARG A 117 -9.67 6.18 -2.07
CA ARG A 117 -10.33 5.99 -0.77
C ARG A 117 -9.36 6.22 0.36
N LEU A 118 -9.69 7.21 1.19
CA LEU A 118 -8.89 7.66 2.31
C LEU A 118 -9.74 7.79 3.59
N PHE A 119 -10.92 7.17 3.63
CA PHE A 119 -11.83 7.19 4.78
C PHE A 119 -11.09 6.80 6.07
N SER A 120 -11.34 7.50 7.18
CA SER A 120 -10.64 7.27 8.46
C SER A 120 -9.10 7.32 8.31
N ASN A 121 -8.61 8.49 7.88
CA ASN A 121 -7.19 8.90 7.95
C ASN A 121 -7.07 10.24 8.69
N GLN A 122 -5.84 10.77 8.80
CA GLN A 122 -5.51 12.01 9.51
C GLN A 122 -5.29 13.19 8.54
N ILE A 123 -5.93 13.15 7.36
CA ILE A 123 -5.81 14.18 6.31
C ILE A 123 -6.77 15.32 6.64
N THR A 124 -6.22 16.52 6.91
CA THR A 124 -7.00 17.72 7.26
C THR A 124 -7.32 18.63 6.08
N ARG A 125 -6.69 18.40 4.92
CA ARG A 125 -6.82 19.22 3.70
C ARG A 125 -6.52 18.40 2.45
N LEU A 126 -7.27 18.65 1.38
CA LEU A 126 -7.04 18.08 0.05
C LEU A 126 -6.82 19.22 -0.94
N ASP A 127 -5.57 19.41 -1.34
CA ASP A 127 -5.18 20.44 -2.32
C ASP A 127 -4.76 19.80 -3.63
N ASN A 128 -4.94 20.51 -4.75
CA ASN A 128 -4.49 20.14 -6.09
C ASN A 128 -5.10 18.83 -6.65
N LEU A 129 -6.30 18.43 -6.20
CA LEU A 129 -7.00 17.26 -6.74
C LEU A 129 -7.39 17.40 -8.22
N ASP A 130 -7.44 18.62 -8.74
CA ASP A 130 -7.63 18.96 -10.16
C ASP A 130 -6.52 18.39 -11.06
N THR A 131 -5.35 18.05 -10.51
CA THR A 131 -4.31 17.29 -11.23
C THR A 131 -4.75 15.86 -11.56
N LEU A 132 -5.68 15.30 -10.79
CA LEU A 132 -6.22 13.96 -10.97
C LEU A 132 -7.47 13.99 -11.85
N GLN A 133 -7.27 14.35 -13.12
CA GLN A 133 -8.34 14.64 -14.10
C GLN A 133 -9.40 13.54 -14.29
N LYS A 134 -9.11 12.30 -13.89
CA LYS A 134 -10.02 11.14 -14.00
C LYS A 134 -10.69 10.75 -12.68
N LEU A 135 -10.34 11.41 -11.57
CA LEU A 135 -10.79 11.04 -10.23
C LEU A 135 -12.25 11.43 -10.01
N HIS A 136 -13.09 10.45 -9.71
CA HIS A 136 -14.44 10.72 -9.23
C HIS A 136 -14.40 10.99 -7.72
N VAL A 137 -14.82 12.20 -7.32
CA VAL A 137 -14.94 12.58 -5.90
C VAL A 137 -16.19 11.91 -5.31
N GLY A 138 -16.00 10.69 -4.81
CA GLY A 138 -17.04 9.89 -4.16
C GLY A 138 -17.12 10.08 -2.63
N PRO A 139 -18.15 9.50 -1.97
CA PRO A 139 -18.37 9.62 -0.53
C PRO A 139 -17.29 8.93 0.34
N TYR A 140 -16.36 8.19 -0.29
CA TYR A 140 -15.25 7.48 0.34
C TYR A 140 -13.92 8.23 0.27
N LEU A 141 -13.86 9.38 -0.41
CA LEU A 141 -12.63 10.18 -0.52
C LEU A 141 -12.22 10.71 0.86
N LEU A 142 -13.11 11.43 1.55
CA LEU A 142 -13.02 11.72 2.98
C LEU A 142 -14.41 11.73 3.59
N LYS A 143 -14.60 10.92 4.63
CA LYS A 143 -15.54 11.18 5.73
C LYS A 143 -14.84 10.80 7.04
N GLY A 144 -14.86 11.74 7.98
CA GLY A 144 -14.18 11.73 9.27
C GLY A 144 -14.44 13.08 9.92
#